data_AF-A0A8H2WML2-F1
#
_entry.id   AF-A0A8H2WML2-F1
#
_cell.length_a   1.000
_cell.length_b   1.000
_cell.length_c   1.000
_cell.angle_alpha   90.00
_cell.angle_beta   90.00
_cell.angle_gamma   90.00
#
_symmetry.space_group_name_H-M   'P 1'
#
loop_
_entity.id
_entity.type
_entity.pdbx_description
1 polymer ?
#
loop_
_entity_poly.entity_id
_entity_poly.type
_entity_poly.pdbx_seq_one_letter_code
_entity_poly.pdbx_strand_id
1 'polypeptide(L)'
;MTKHSRNNTANSVFSYAEYKKLSDYGTTKQRLGVDSMKRFDACTLCLQQAREPVACGEGHIYCKECIYTDLLSQKKDIKRFKAKLEELQREEEAEKARAAQAARDRVLRDFEKNQLGLASRKESTNDREKAKDQSKDKETENGDGPRGTKRPASTAFEFDLDHAEELARRAEAAALKQLELEQKEARKSKLPSAYWLASETPTAEGNDVEKVKLKDIKVGTLCRASEFGHPLNLKGLIPVKFTTQSNGESTSASSKDSPECICPSCKKTLNLGIMFLMRPCSHVLCKTCTDTLVNPNKQCVVCDSALPDSKDVIQLSREGTGFSGGGRAETKKVGVSFQG
;
A
#
# COMPACT_ATOMS: atom_id res chain seq x y z
N MET A 1 -10.96 0.50 -67.38
CA MET A 1 -10.69 0.27 -65.93
C MET A 1 -10.39 1.60 -65.28
N THR A 2 -11.25 1.96 -64.33
CA THR A 2 -11.39 3.28 -63.73
C THR A 2 -10.11 3.71 -63.01
N LYS A 3 -9.52 4.83 -63.44
CA LYS A 3 -8.35 5.50 -62.82
C LYS A 3 -8.58 5.96 -61.36
N HIS A 4 -9.77 5.70 -60.81
CA HIS A 4 -10.24 6.18 -59.52
C HIS A 4 -9.79 5.33 -58.32
N SER A 5 -9.39 4.06 -58.53
CA SER A 5 -8.91 3.17 -57.46
C SER A 5 -7.50 3.51 -56.94
N ARG A 6 -6.80 4.42 -57.62
CA ARG A 6 -5.49 4.97 -57.22
C ARG A 6 -5.60 6.32 -56.51
N ASN A 7 -6.80 6.84 -56.31
CA ASN A 7 -6.98 8.03 -55.49
C ASN A 7 -6.77 7.66 -54.03
N ASN A 8 -6.01 8.48 -53.31
CA ASN A 8 -5.68 8.31 -51.90
C ASN A 8 -6.89 8.07 -50.99
N THR A 9 -8.09 8.52 -51.39
CA THR A 9 -9.34 8.35 -50.64
C THR A 9 -10.11 7.06 -50.95
N ALA A 10 -9.62 6.21 -51.87
CA ALA A 10 -10.32 5.01 -52.33
C ALA A 10 -9.82 3.70 -51.69
N ASN A 11 -8.70 3.75 -50.96
CA ASN A 11 -8.19 2.60 -50.21
C ASN A 11 -8.68 2.64 -48.76
N SER A 12 -9.14 1.49 -48.25
CA SER A 12 -9.54 1.32 -46.84
C SER A 12 -8.38 1.34 -45.85
N VAL A 13 -7.14 1.37 -46.35
CA VAL A 13 -5.91 1.39 -45.55
C VAL A 13 -5.15 2.66 -45.88
N PHE A 14 -4.97 3.53 -44.89
CA PHE A 14 -4.13 4.71 -45.02
C PHE A 14 -2.67 4.32 -45.27
N SER A 15 -2.02 5.05 -46.16
CA SER A 15 -0.58 4.94 -46.38
C SER A 15 0.22 5.55 -45.21
N TYR A 16 1.49 5.18 -45.07
CA TYR A 16 2.38 5.74 -44.03
C TYR A 16 2.46 7.27 -44.08
N ALA A 17 2.44 7.87 -45.28
CA ALA A 17 2.48 9.32 -45.46
C ALA A 17 1.18 10.01 -44.99
N GLU A 18 0.04 9.32 -45.07
CA GLU A 18 -1.25 9.81 -44.58
C GLU A 18 -1.33 9.68 -43.06
N TYR A 19 -0.91 8.55 -42.49
CA TYR A 19 -0.78 8.39 -41.04
C TYR A 19 0.12 9.45 -40.40
N LYS A 20 1.20 9.86 -41.09
CA LYS A 20 2.07 10.94 -40.61
C LYS A 20 1.41 12.33 -40.65
N LYS A 21 0.44 12.53 -41.55
CA LYS A 21 -0.35 13.78 -41.64
C LYS A 21 -1.53 13.82 -40.67
N LEU A 22 -2.03 12.65 -40.25
CA LEU A 22 -3.00 12.51 -39.16
C LEU A 22 -2.26 12.57 -37.81
N SER A 23 -1.71 13.74 -37.46
CA SER A 23 -0.98 13.94 -36.18
C SER A 23 -1.85 13.71 -34.93
N ASP A 24 -3.16 13.87 -35.08
CA ASP A 24 -4.11 13.92 -33.96
C ASP A 24 -4.87 12.61 -33.78
N TYR A 25 -4.53 11.58 -34.57
CA TYR A 25 -5.30 10.36 -34.70
C TYR A 25 -4.57 9.11 -34.17
N GLY A 26 -5.26 8.29 -33.39
CA GLY A 26 -4.71 7.05 -32.83
C GLY A 26 -3.68 7.27 -31.70
N THR A 27 -2.90 6.23 -31.39
CA THR A 27 -1.84 6.33 -30.37
C THR A 27 -0.55 6.84 -30.99
N THR A 28 -0.17 8.08 -30.68
CA THR A 28 1.12 8.63 -31.11
C THR A 28 2.22 8.23 -30.13
N LYS A 29 3.34 7.77 -30.68
CA LYS A 29 4.53 7.41 -29.90
C LYS A 29 5.68 8.31 -30.36
N GLN A 30 6.33 9.00 -29.43
CA GLN A 30 7.50 9.82 -29.75
C GLN A 30 8.67 9.42 -28.85
N ARG A 31 9.83 9.22 -29.48
CA ARG A 31 11.07 8.97 -28.75
C ARG A 31 11.60 10.28 -28.15
N LEU A 32 11.82 10.29 -26.84
CA LEU A 32 12.38 11.42 -26.12
C LEU A 32 13.90 11.50 -26.36
N GLY A 33 14.39 12.71 -26.56
CA GLY A 33 15.82 13.00 -26.70
C GLY A 33 16.54 12.94 -25.36
N VAL A 34 17.87 13.01 -25.40
CA VAL A 34 18.73 13.03 -24.20
C VAL A 34 18.41 14.23 -23.31
N ASP A 35 18.07 15.38 -23.89
CA ASP A 35 17.73 16.61 -23.16
C ASP A 35 16.45 16.48 -22.33
N SER A 36 15.56 15.52 -22.67
CA SER A 36 14.37 15.23 -21.89
C SER A 36 14.65 14.28 -20.72
N MET A 37 15.84 13.69 -20.64
CA MET A 37 16.22 12.75 -19.59
C MET A 37 16.96 13.47 -18.47
N LYS A 38 16.72 13.03 -17.23
CA LYS A 38 17.46 13.49 -16.07
C LYS A 38 18.96 13.17 -16.23
N ARG A 39 19.83 14.13 -15.94
CA ARG A 39 21.28 13.90 -15.87
C ARG A 39 21.63 12.96 -14.70
N PHE A 40 22.71 12.20 -14.83
CA PHE A 40 23.15 11.27 -13.78
C PHE A 40 23.57 12.00 -12.49
N ASP A 41 24.06 13.24 -12.58
CA ASP A 41 24.48 14.07 -11.46
C ASP A 41 23.36 14.95 -10.89
N ALA A 42 22.13 14.80 -11.39
CA ALA A 42 20.99 15.58 -10.92
C ALA A 42 20.28 14.94 -9.71
N CYS A 43 19.75 15.78 -8.84
CA CYS A 43 18.90 15.39 -7.72
C CYS A 43 17.50 14.99 -8.23
N THR A 44 16.93 13.90 -7.72
CA THR A 44 15.58 13.46 -8.13
C THR A 44 14.47 14.39 -7.62
N LEU A 45 14.70 15.14 -6.54
CA LEU A 45 13.69 16.02 -5.96
C LEU A 45 13.68 17.42 -6.60
N CYS A 46 14.84 18.03 -6.81
CA CYS A 46 14.93 19.39 -7.36
C CYS A 46 15.32 19.44 -8.85
N LEU A 47 15.71 18.30 -9.45
CA LEU A 47 16.11 18.16 -10.86
C LEU A 47 17.32 19.01 -11.30
N GLN A 48 17.95 19.72 -10.36
CA GLN A 48 19.21 20.43 -10.56
C GLN A 48 20.39 19.52 -10.25
N GLN A 49 21.59 19.94 -10.65
CA GLN A 49 22.83 19.28 -10.26
C GLN A 49 22.90 19.16 -8.73
N ALA A 50 23.18 17.94 -8.25
CA ALA A 50 23.06 17.61 -6.84
C ALA A 50 24.19 18.26 -6.02
N ARG A 51 23.80 19.03 -4.99
CA ARG A 51 24.70 19.60 -3.98
C ARG A 51 24.91 18.59 -2.86
N GLU A 52 26.16 18.28 -2.52
CA GLU A 52 26.52 17.19 -1.61
C GLU A 52 25.72 15.92 -1.92
N PRO A 53 25.97 15.30 -3.09
CA PRO A 53 25.10 14.24 -3.58
C PRO A 53 25.11 13.03 -2.65
N VAL A 54 23.91 12.54 -2.35
CA VAL A 54 23.67 11.32 -1.58
C VAL A 54 22.78 10.39 -2.40
N ALA A 55 23.02 9.09 -2.31
CA ALA A 55 22.26 8.06 -3.00
C ALA A 55 21.51 7.15 -2.02
N CYS A 56 20.36 6.63 -2.45
CA CYS A 56 19.69 5.53 -1.75
C CYS A 56 20.25 4.16 -2.17
N GLY A 57 19.82 3.09 -1.50
CA GLY A 57 20.23 1.72 -1.81
C GLY A 57 19.88 1.23 -3.22
N GLU A 58 18.89 1.84 -3.87
CA GLU A 58 18.50 1.58 -5.26
C GLU A 58 19.19 2.51 -6.27
N GLY A 59 20.07 3.40 -5.82
CA GLY A 59 20.88 4.24 -6.70
C GLY A 59 20.25 5.55 -7.16
N HIS A 60 19.17 6.01 -6.54
CA HIS A 60 18.60 7.34 -6.80
C HIS A 60 19.41 8.42 -6.07
N ILE A 61 19.79 9.48 -6.80
CA ILE A 61 20.63 10.58 -6.29
C ILE A 61 19.79 11.77 -5.82
N TYR A 62 20.18 12.37 -4.71
CA TYR A 62 19.56 13.52 -4.08
C TYR A 62 20.59 14.54 -3.63
N CYS A 63 20.19 15.81 -3.53
CA CYS A 63 20.89 16.76 -2.65
C CYS A 63 20.62 16.34 -1.20
N LYS A 64 21.64 16.38 -0.35
CA LYS A 64 21.52 16.07 1.07
C LYS A 64 20.41 16.87 1.77
N GLU A 65 20.34 18.16 1.49
CA GLU A 65 19.29 19.06 1.99
C GLU A 65 17.89 18.64 1.54
N CYS A 66 17.69 18.38 0.23
CA CYS A 66 16.39 18.01 -0.32
C CYS A 66 15.86 16.70 0.26
N ILE A 67 16.72 15.68 0.39
CA ILE A 67 16.26 14.40 0.94
C ILE A 67 16.01 14.49 2.45
N TYR A 68 16.76 15.31 3.19
CA TYR A 68 16.54 15.48 4.62
C TYR A 68 15.22 16.21 4.88
N THR A 69 14.92 17.28 4.14
CA THR A 69 13.64 17.99 4.27
C THR A 69 12.46 17.09 3.91
N ASP A 70 12.58 16.28 2.85
CA ASP A 70 11.54 15.33 2.46
C ASP A 70 11.31 14.25 3.53
N LEU A 71 12.38 13.59 4.01
CA LEU A 71 12.26 12.58 5.06
C LEU A 71 11.68 13.15 6.37
N LEU A 72 12.02 14.40 6.71
CA LEU A 72 11.44 15.08 7.87
C LEU A 72 9.97 15.41 7.66
N SER A 73 9.57 15.84 6.47
CA SER A 73 8.15 16.05 6.11
C SER A 73 7.37 14.74 6.24
N GLN A 74 7.85 13.67 5.62
CA GLN A 74 7.22 12.36 5.69
C GLN A 74 7.08 11.87 7.14
N LYS A 75 8.09 12.06 8.00
CA LYS A 75 7.98 11.71 9.42
C LYS A 75 6.90 12.52 10.16
N LYS A 76 6.77 13.82 9.85
CA LYS A 76 5.71 14.66 10.43
C LYS A 76 4.33 14.19 9.99
N ASP A 77 4.18 13.87 8.70
CA ASP A 77 2.91 13.38 8.16
C ASP A 77 2.55 12.02 8.75
N ILE A 78 3.51 11.08 8.82
CA ILE A 78 3.32 9.79 9.48
C ILE A 78 2.90 9.96 10.95
N LYS A 79 3.50 10.91 11.68
CA LYS A 79 3.09 11.20 13.07
C LYS A 79 1.66 11.71 13.14
N ARG A 80 1.26 12.64 12.26
CA ARG A 80 -0.12 13.15 12.18
C ARG A 80 -1.12 12.05 11.85
N PHE A 81 -0.80 11.22 10.86
CA PHE A 81 -1.64 10.08 10.49
C PHE A 81 -1.78 9.07 11.64
N LYS A 82 -0.70 8.74 12.35
CA LYS A 82 -0.75 7.86 13.51
C LYS A 82 -1.61 8.43 14.64
N ALA A 83 -1.46 9.71 14.97
CA ALA A 83 -2.28 10.37 15.98
C ALA A 83 -3.78 10.34 15.63
N LYS A 84 -4.12 10.62 14.36
CA LYS A 84 -5.50 10.54 13.89
C LYS A 84 -6.06 9.12 13.93
N LEU A 85 -5.24 8.12 13.59
CA LEU A 85 -5.64 6.71 13.69
C LEU A 85 -5.87 6.29 15.15
N GLU A 86 -5.04 6.74 16.08
CA GLU A 86 -5.18 6.47 17.52
C GLU A 86 -6.45 7.13 18.10
N GLU A 87 -6.74 8.37 17.69
CA GLU A 87 -7.96 9.08 18.09
C GLU A 87 -9.24 8.34 17.63
N LEU A 88 -9.29 7.97 16.35
CA LEU A 88 -10.40 7.19 15.79
C LEU A 88 -10.55 5.82 16.48
N GLN A 89 -9.44 5.18 16.86
CA GLN A 89 -9.48 3.92 17.61
C GLN A 89 -10.05 4.11 19.01
N ARG A 90 -9.66 5.18 19.71
CA ARG A 90 -10.20 5.50 21.03
C ARG A 90 -11.70 5.78 20.97
N GLU A 91 -12.17 6.46 19.93
CA GLU A 91 -13.59 6.70 19.69
C GLU A 91 -14.36 5.40 19.42
N GLU A 92 -13.80 4.52 18.58
CA GLU A 92 -14.37 3.21 18.27
C GLU A 92 -14.43 2.30 19.53
N GLU A 93 -13.38 2.28 20.34
CA GLU A 93 -13.33 1.52 21.60
C GLU A 93 -14.35 2.08 22.62
N ALA A 94 -14.51 3.39 22.71
CA ALA A 94 -15.54 4.02 23.54
C ALA A 94 -16.96 3.73 23.03
N GLU A 95 -17.19 3.72 21.71
CA GLU A 95 -18.47 3.32 21.11
C GLU A 95 -18.78 1.84 21.41
N LYS A 96 -17.79 0.96 21.27
CA LYS A 96 -17.93 -0.47 21.63
C LYS A 96 -18.22 -0.68 23.11
N ALA A 97 -17.56 0.06 24.00
CA ALA A 97 -17.82 -0.01 25.44
C ALA A 97 -19.25 0.47 25.78
N ARG A 98 -19.70 1.57 25.17
CA ARG A 98 -21.09 2.05 25.30
C ARG A 98 -22.10 1.04 24.75
N ALA A 99 -21.81 0.41 23.62
CA ALA A 99 -22.66 -0.62 23.05
C ALA A 99 -22.74 -1.86 23.96
N ALA A 100 -21.61 -2.30 24.54
CA ALA A 100 -21.56 -3.39 25.50
C ALA A 100 -22.38 -3.09 26.77
N GLN A 101 -22.28 -1.87 27.31
CA GLN A 101 -23.11 -1.43 28.43
C GLN A 101 -24.60 -1.41 28.06
N ALA A 102 -24.96 -0.85 26.90
CA ALA A 102 -26.35 -0.83 26.43
C ALA A 102 -26.94 -2.23 26.21
N ALA A 103 -26.13 -3.19 25.75
CA ALA A 103 -26.56 -4.58 25.64
C ALA A 103 -26.82 -5.22 27.01
N ARG A 104 -25.93 -4.98 27.99
CA ARG A 104 -26.13 -5.44 29.38
C ARG A 104 -27.39 -4.85 29.99
N ASP A 105 -27.59 -3.54 29.85
CA ASP A 105 -28.78 -2.85 30.35
C ASP A 105 -30.07 -3.38 29.70
N ARG A 106 -30.02 -3.75 28.40
CA ARG A 106 -31.15 -4.37 27.71
C ARG A 106 -31.48 -5.75 28.28
N VAL A 107 -30.48 -6.59 28.50
CA VAL A 107 -30.65 -7.92 29.13
C VAL A 107 -31.22 -7.78 30.55
N LEU A 108 -30.69 -6.85 31.36
CA LEU A 108 -31.19 -6.59 32.71
C LEU A 108 -32.64 -6.13 32.69
N ARG A 109 -33.02 -5.19 31.82
CA ARG A 109 -34.42 -4.74 31.70
C ARG A 109 -35.37 -5.85 31.25
N ASP A 110 -34.94 -6.70 30.34
CA ASP A 110 -35.76 -7.81 29.87
C ASP A 110 -35.92 -8.88 30.97
N PHE A 111 -34.89 -9.08 31.81
CA PHE A 111 -34.96 -9.91 33.01
C PHE A 111 -35.92 -9.34 34.07
N GLU A 112 -35.83 -8.04 34.38
CA GLU A 112 -36.73 -7.36 35.33
C GLU A 112 -38.20 -7.45 34.90
N LYS A 113 -38.47 -7.23 33.60
CA LYS A 113 -39.83 -7.36 33.03
C LYS A 113 -40.37 -8.79 33.13
N ASN A 114 -39.51 -9.79 32.92
CA ASN A 114 -39.89 -11.20 33.08
C ASN A 114 -40.20 -11.55 34.54
N GLN A 115 -39.44 -11.03 35.51
CA GLN A 115 -39.68 -11.26 36.94
C GLN A 115 -40.96 -10.59 37.45
N LEU A 116 -41.29 -9.40 36.94
CA LEU A 116 -42.51 -8.65 37.30
C LEU A 116 -43.80 -9.24 36.68
N GLY A 117 -43.74 -10.38 35.98
CA GLY A 117 -44.91 -11.04 35.39
C GLY A 117 -45.57 -10.27 34.24
N LEU A 118 -44.93 -9.21 33.74
CA LEU A 118 -45.40 -8.37 32.64
C LEU A 118 -45.11 -8.97 31.25
N ALA A 119 -44.39 -10.07 31.20
CA ALA A 119 -44.17 -10.84 29.99
C ALA A 119 -45.43 -11.65 29.64
N SER A 120 -46.27 -11.09 28.78
CA SER A 120 -47.21 -11.91 28.01
C SER A 120 -46.38 -12.94 27.24
N ARG A 121 -46.60 -14.23 27.55
CA ARG A 121 -45.92 -15.38 26.92
C ARG A 121 -46.01 -15.24 25.40
N LYS A 122 -44.95 -14.71 24.78
CA LYS A 122 -44.72 -14.87 23.35
C LYS A 122 -43.73 -16.00 23.22
N GLU A 123 -44.26 -17.20 22.99
CA GLU A 123 -43.47 -18.35 22.58
C GLU A 123 -42.65 -17.97 21.33
N SER A 124 -41.32 -17.98 21.47
CA SER A 124 -40.43 -18.05 20.33
C SER A 124 -40.39 -19.50 19.87
N THR A 125 -41.15 -19.80 18.83
CA THR A 125 -40.93 -20.99 17.99
C THR A 125 -39.53 -20.94 17.40
N ASN A 126 -38.84 -22.10 17.43
CA ASN A 126 -37.57 -22.43 16.78
C ASN A 126 -36.30 -22.25 17.64
N ASP A 127 -36.04 -23.24 18.48
CA ASP A 127 -34.71 -23.88 18.51
C ASP A 127 -34.83 -25.26 19.15
N ARG A 128 -35.07 -26.28 18.31
CA ARG A 128 -35.04 -27.68 18.74
C ARG A 128 -34.40 -28.55 17.67
N GLU A 129 -33.15 -28.25 17.32
CA GLU A 129 -32.31 -29.20 16.61
C GLU A 129 -30.85 -29.14 17.10
N LYS A 130 -30.30 -30.34 17.35
CA LYS A 130 -28.90 -30.70 17.66
C LYS A 130 -28.42 -30.60 19.11
N ALA A 131 -28.70 -31.67 19.86
CA ALA A 131 -27.67 -32.42 20.58
C ALA A 131 -28.11 -33.89 20.68
N LYS A 132 -27.64 -34.72 19.74
CA LYS A 132 -27.60 -36.18 19.88
C LYS A 132 -26.25 -36.50 20.51
N ASP A 133 -26.23 -37.11 21.69
CA ASP A 133 -25.28 -38.19 21.96
C ASP A 133 -25.86 -39.21 22.95
N GLN A 134 -25.31 -40.42 22.85
CA GLN A 134 -25.90 -41.73 23.06
C GLN A 134 -25.90 -42.22 24.51
N SER A 135 -26.98 -42.89 24.92
CA SER A 135 -26.92 -44.29 25.39
C SER A 135 -28.31 -44.89 25.58
N LYS A 136 -28.56 -45.98 24.84
CA LYS A 136 -29.40 -47.17 25.16
C LYS A 136 -29.80 -47.28 26.65
N ASP A 137 -31.04 -47.66 27.00
CA ASP A 137 -31.66 -48.93 26.64
C ASP A 137 -33.21 -48.90 26.55
N LYS A 138 -33.71 -49.91 25.83
CA LYS A 138 -35.09 -50.41 25.71
C LYS A 138 -35.77 -50.56 27.10
N GLU A 139 -37.09 -50.39 27.26
CA GLU A 139 -38.12 -51.34 26.80
C GLU A 139 -39.55 -50.77 27.00
N THR A 140 -40.42 -51.07 26.01
CA THR A 140 -41.88 -51.34 26.01
C THR A 140 -42.91 -50.66 26.94
N GLU A 141 -43.97 -50.22 26.26
CA GLU A 141 -45.41 -50.39 26.54
C GLU A 141 -46.16 -49.44 27.48
N ASN A 142 -47.01 -48.62 26.83
CA ASN A 142 -48.39 -48.23 27.11
C ASN A 142 -48.93 -48.41 28.55
N GLY A 143 -49.35 -47.29 29.14
CA GLY A 143 -50.23 -47.25 30.31
C GLY A 143 -50.85 -45.86 30.50
N ASP A 144 -52.18 -45.83 30.49
CA ASP A 144 -53.08 -44.68 30.55
C ASP A 144 -53.17 -44.04 31.97
N GLY A 145 -53.12 -42.70 32.04
CA GLY A 145 -53.55 -41.81 33.15
C GLY A 145 -52.75 -41.79 34.48
N PRO A 146 -52.97 -40.82 35.42
CA PRO A 146 -53.74 -39.58 35.35
C PRO A 146 -52.99 -38.32 35.86
N ARG A 147 -53.68 -37.19 35.70
CA ARG A 147 -53.47 -35.83 36.24
C ARG A 147 -52.82 -35.78 37.64
N GLY A 148 -51.71 -35.04 37.76
CA GLY A 148 -51.27 -34.38 38.99
C GLY A 148 -50.47 -35.23 39.99
N THR A 149 -49.17 -35.45 39.73
CA THR A 149 -48.21 -35.94 40.72
C THR A 149 -47.29 -34.82 41.17
N LYS A 150 -47.38 -34.48 42.47
CA LYS A 150 -46.48 -33.55 43.17
C LYS A 150 -45.07 -34.14 43.14
N ARG A 151 -44.11 -33.41 42.56
CA ARG A 151 -42.69 -33.80 42.60
C ARG A 151 -42.20 -33.83 44.07
N PRO A 152 -41.41 -34.84 44.48
CA PRO A 152 -40.92 -34.96 45.85
C PRO A 152 -40.01 -33.77 46.23
N ALA A 153 -40.22 -33.23 47.42
CA ALA A 153 -39.66 -31.98 47.93
C ALA A 153 -38.18 -32.04 48.36
N SER A 154 -37.34 -32.83 47.68
CA SER A 154 -35.92 -32.99 48.07
C SER A 154 -34.89 -32.91 46.95
N THR A 155 -35.28 -32.57 45.72
CA THR A 155 -34.31 -31.98 44.79
C THR A 155 -34.22 -30.49 45.11
N ALA A 156 -33.46 -30.16 46.16
CA ALA A 156 -33.06 -28.79 46.41
C ALA A 156 -32.41 -28.28 45.12
N PHE A 157 -33.03 -27.25 44.53
CA PHE A 157 -32.55 -26.65 43.29
C PHE A 157 -31.26 -25.92 43.64
N GLU A 158 -30.13 -26.62 43.53
CA GLU A 158 -28.82 -26.03 43.79
C GLU A 158 -28.54 -25.07 42.64
N PHE A 159 -28.51 -23.77 42.96
CA PHE A 159 -28.30 -22.73 41.96
C PHE A 159 -26.84 -22.78 41.51
N ASP A 160 -26.62 -23.37 40.35
CA ASP A 160 -25.30 -23.45 39.75
C ASP A 160 -24.88 -22.08 39.20
N LEU A 161 -23.95 -21.44 39.90
CA LEU A 161 -23.45 -20.11 39.58
C LEU A 161 -22.79 -20.07 38.19
N ASP A 162 -22.06 -21.13 37.83
CA ASP A 162 -21.32 -21.19 36.56
C ASP A 162 -22.29 -21.28 35.37
N HIS A 163 -23.39 -22.02 35.53
CA HIS A 163 -24.44 -22.11 34.51
C HIS A 163 -25.20 -20.79 34.36
N ALA A 164 -25.43 -20.06 35.45
CA ALA A 164 -26.07 -18.74 35.43
C ALA A 164 -25.18 -17.69 34.74
N GLU A 165 -23.86 -17.71 35.00
CA GLU A 165 -22.89 -16.83 34.34
C GLU A 165 -22.78 -17.10 32.83
N GLU A 166 -22.77 -18.37 32.41
CA GLU A 166 -22.73 -18.72 30.99
C GLU A 166 -24.02 -18.28 30.25
N LEU A 167 -25.17 -18.41 30.91
CA LEU A 167 -26.45 -17.96 30.37
C LEU A 167 -26.50 -16.42 30.25
N ALA A 168 -25.96 -15.70 31.23
CA ALA A 168 -25.81 -14.25 31.18
C ALA A 168 -24.88 -13.82 30.03
N ARG A 169 -23.71 -14.45 29.88
CA ARG A 169 -22.76 -14.18 28.79
C ARG A 169 -23.38 -14.40 27.40
N ARG A 170 -24.17 -15.48 27.25
CA ARG A 170 -24.88 -15.77 26.00
C ARG A 170 -25.97 -14.74 25.70
N ALA A 171 -26.72 -14.31 26.71
CA ALA A 171 -27.73 -13.26 26.58
C ALA A 171 -27.11 -11.91 26.23
N GLU A 172 -26.00 -11.52 26.86
CA GLU A 172 -25.23 -10.31 26.53
C GLU A 172 -24.73 -10.33 25.08
N ALA A 173 -24.17 -11.46 24.63
CA ALA A 173 -23.69 -11.62 23.26
C ALA A 173 -24.83 -11.57 22.22
N ALA A 174 -25.99 -12.16 22.53
CA ALA A 174 -27.17 -12.10 21.67
C ALA A 174 -27.73 -10.67 21.57
N ALA A 175 -27.81 -9.95 22.69
CA ALA A 175 -28.25 -8.56 22.74
C ALA A 175 -27.29 -7.63 21.99
N LEU A 176 -25.97 -7.84 22.11
CA LEU A 176 -24.96 -7.12 21.32
C LEU A 176 -25.17 -7.31 19.82
N LYS A 177 -25.37 -8.55 19.37
CA LYS A 177 -25.60 -8.87 17.95
C LYS A 177 -26.88 -8.21 17.42
N GLN A 178 -27.95 -8.19 18.22
CA GLN A 178 -29.20 -7.52 17.85
C GLN A 178 -29.03 -6.01 17.73
N LEU A 179 -28.34 -5.38 18.68
CA LEU A 179 -28.03 -3.94 18.63
C LEU A 179 -27.14 -3.59 17.44
N GLU A 180 -26.17 -4.44 17.09
CA GLU A 180 -25.32 -4.25 15.92
C GLU A 180 -26.13 -4.29 14.61
N LEU A 181 -27.07 -5.23 14.48
CA LEU A 181 -27.97 -5.30 13.31
C LEU A 181 -28.88 -4.06 13.22
N GLU A 182 -29.49 -3.66 14.33
CA GLU A 182 -30.33 -2.45 14.41
C GLU A 182 -29.53 -1.18 14.06
N GLN A 183 -28.29 -1.07 14.54
CA GLN A 183 -27.39 0.02 14.18
C GLN A 183 -26.99 -0.01 12.71
N LYS A 184 -26.74 -1.19 12.13
CA LYS A 184 -26.45 -1.35 10.69
C LYS A 184 -27.66 -0.94 9.84
N GLU A 185 -28.87 -1.35 10.20
CA GLU A 185 -30.11 -0.96 9.52
C GLU A 185 -30.39 0.55 9.66
N ALA A 186 -30.13 1.12 10.85
CA ALA A 186 -30.25 2.56 11.08
C ALA A 186 -29.19 3.39 10.33
N ARG A 187 -27.98 2.84 10.12
CA ARG A 187 -26.95 3.47 9.28
C ARG A 187 -27.32 3.37 7.80
N LYS A 188 -27.86 2.23 7.36
CA LYS A 188 -28.36 2.02 5.99
C LYS A 188 -29.54 2.93 5.64
N SER A 189 -30.44 3.22 6.59
CA SER A 189 -31.57 4.13 6.35
C SER A 189 -31.19 5.61 6.33
N LYS A 190 -30.08 6.01 6.97
CA LYS A 190 -29.58 7.40 7.02
C LYS A 190 -28.68 7.77 5.85
N LEU A 191 -28.08 6.79 5.17
CA LEU A 191 -27.26 7.01 3.98
C LEU A 191 -28.16 6.87 2.74
N PRO A 192 -28.43 7.94 1.96
CA PRO A 192 -29.12 7.81 0.68
C PRO A 192 -28.28 6.89 -0.20
N SER A 193 -28.87 5.81 -0.75
CA SER A 193 -28.23 4.71 -1.51
C SER A 193 -26.85 5.05 -2.11
N ALA A 194 -25.81 5.05 -1.28
CA ALA A 194 -24.50 5.55 -1.65
C ALA A 194 -23.68 4.36 -2.14
N TYR A 195 -23.98 3.94 -3.36
CA TYR A 195 -23.24 2.89 -4.08
C TYR A 195 -21.71 3.13 -4.13
N TRP A 196 -21.28 4.38 -3.89
CA TRP A 196 -19.89 4.83 -3.90
C TRP A 196 -19.15 4.62 -2.57
N LEU A 197 -19.84 4.22 -1.48
CA LEU A 197 -19.16 3.83 -0.24
C LEU A 197 -18.63 2.41 -0.37
N ALA A 198 -17.32 2.24 -0.25
CA ALA A 198 -16.63 0.95 -0.40
C ALA A 198 -17.23 -0.16 0.48
N SER A 199 -17.73 0.17 1.68
CA SER A 199 -18.35 -0.76 2.62
C SER A 199 -19.74 -1.28 2.22
N GLU A 200 -20.42 -0.63 1.28
CA GLU A 200 -21.77 -1.00 0.82
C GLU A 200 -21.77 -1.55 -0.62
N THR A 201 -20.58 -1.75 -1.21
CA THR A 201 -20.47 -2.36 -2.55
C THR A 201 -20.65 -3.88 -2.46
N PRO A 202 -21.30 -4.54 -3.44
CA PRO A 202 -21.50 -6.00 -3.44
C PRO A 202 -20.18 -6.80 -3.42
N THR A 203 -19.07 -6.18 -3.82
CA THR A 203 -17.72 -6.76 -3.80
C THR A 203 -17.09 -6.74 -2.40
N ALA A 204 -17.62 -5.93 -1.47
CA ALA A 204 -17.14 -5.82 -0.09
C ALA A 204 -17.49 -7.06 0.75
N GLU A 205 -18.59 -7.75 0.45
CA GLU A 205 -19.01 -8.97 1.18
C GLU A 205 -18.09 -10.18 0.92
N GLY A 206 -17.21 -10.11 -0.10
CA GLY A 206 -16.40 -11.25 -0.55
C GLY A 206 -14.89 -11.15 -0.30
N ASN A 207 -14.36 -9.97 0.04
CA ASN A 207 -12.93 -9.83 0.30
C ASN A 207 -12.69 -9.49 1.79
N ASP A 208 -11.90 -10.33 2.45
CA ASP A 208 -11.41 -10.26 3.84
C ASP A 208 -10.50 -9.03 4.12
N VAL A 209 -10.79 -7.89 3.47
CA VAL A 209 -10.06 -6.61 3.57
C VAL A 209 -10.38 -5.88 4.88
N GLU A 210 -11.48 -6.23 5.55
CA GLU A 210 -11.81 -5.68 6.87
C GLU A 210 -10.81 -6.08 7.97
N LYS A 211 -9.96 -7.09 7.74
CA LYS A 211 -9.05 -7.62 8.77
C LYS A 211 -7.56 -7.42 8.52
N VAL A 212 -7.15 -6.68 7.48
CA VAL A 212 -5.84 -6.03 7.58
C VAL A 212 -6.05 -4.83 8.49
N LYS A 213 -5.97 -5.08 9.80
CA LYS A 213 -6.04 -4.01 10.80
C LYS A 213 -5.06 -2.93 10.33
N LEU A 214 -5.55 -1.71 10.11
CA LEU A 214 -4.71 -0.54 9.79
C LEU A 214 -3.52 -0.38 10.77
N LYS A 215 -3.61 -1.02 11.95
CA LYS A 215 -2.59 -1.19 12.97
C LYS A 215 -1.33 -1.94 12.50
N ASP A 216 -1.44 -2.89 11.56
CA ASP A 216 -0.34 -3.74 11.11
C ASP A 216 0.41 -3.18 9.89
N ILE A 217 -0.10 -2.10 9.28
CA ILE A 217 0.57 -1.41 8.17
C ILE A 217 1.72 -0.59 8.74
N LYS A 218 2.95 -1.11 8.60
CA LYS A 218 4.17 -0.42 9.02
C LYS A 218 4.43 0.80 8.13
N VAL A 219 3.81 1.93 8.47
CA VAL A 219 4.03 3.20 7.77
C VAL A 219 5.45 3.70 8.08
N GLY A 220 6.32 3.65 7.07
CA GLY A 220 7.70 4.13 7.11
C GLY A 220 7.92 5.25 6.10
N THR A 221 9.07 5.91 6.19
CA THR A 221 9.49 6.85 5.15
C THR A 221 9.87 6.11 3.87
N LEU A 222 9.47 6.67 2.73
CA LEU A 222 9.61 6.08 1.41
C LEU A 222 10.43 6.99 0.49
N CYS A 223 11.18 6.37 -0.40
CA CYS A 223 11.80 7.03 -1.53
C CYS A 223 10.72 7.39 -2.57
N ARG A 224 10.70 8.65 -3.02
CA ARG A 224 9.71 9.14 -4.01
C ARG A 224 10.20 9.08 -5.47
N ALA A 225 11.35 8.49 -5.73
CA ALA A 225 11.92 8.42 -7.08
C ALA A 225 11.25 7.37 -7.98
N SER A 226 10.68 6.31 -7.41
CA SER A 226 10.00 5.23 -8.14
C SER A 226 8.48 5.27 -7.87
N GLU A 227 7.70 4.71 -8.80
CA GLU A 227 6.24 4.59 -8.65
C GLU A 227 5.86 3.76 -7.42
N PHE A 228 6.57 2.65 -7.21
CA PHE A 228 6.50 1.84 -6.00
C PHE A 228 7.67 2.25 -5.11
N GLY A 229 7.48 3.34 -4.36
CA GLY A 229 8.52 3.87 -3.47
C GLY A 229 9.04 2.81 -2.49
N HIS A 230 10.36 2.72 -2.32
CA HIS A 230 10.99 1.77 -1.38
C HIS A 230 11.24 2.40 0.00
N PRO A 231 11.31 1.61 1.08
CA PRO A 231 11.61 2.12 2.41
C PRO A 231 13.00 2.77 2.45
N LEU A 232 13.06 4.02 2.89
CA LEU A 232 14.28 4.81 2.94
C LEU A 232 14.44 5.45 4.32
N ASN A 233 15.60 5.24 4.93
CA ASN A 233 15.97 5.84 6.23
C ASN A 233 17.23 6.70 6.07
N LEU A 234 17.44 7.65 6.99
CA LEU A 234 18.63 8.52 7.01
C LEU A 234 19.95 7.74 7.00
N LYS A 235 20.01 6.62 7.73
CA LYS A 235 21.21 5.74 7.76
C LYS A 235 21.43 4.96 6.47
N GLY A 236 20.40 4.84 5.63
CA GLY A 236 20.48 4.17 4.33
C GLY A 236 20.97 5.08 3.21
N LEU A 237 21.27 6.35 3.50
CA LEU A 237 21.83 7.29 2.55
C LEU A 237 23.34 7.16 2.49
N ILE A 238 23.86 7.06 1.27
CA ILE A 238 25.27 6.84 0.99
C ILE A 238 25.80 8.10 0.31
N PRO A 239 26.87 8.74 0.83
CA PRO A 239 27.47 9.88 0.16
C PRO A 239 28.02 9.46 -1.20
N VAL A 240 27.97 10.36 -2.18
CA VAL A 240 28.48 10.15 -3.53
C VAL A 240 29.61 11.15 -3.78
N LYS A 241 30.76 10.68 -4.25
CA LYS A 241 31.89 11.53 -4.65
C LYS A 241 32.13 11.34 -6.14
N PHE A 242 31.74 12.35 -6.91
CA PHE A 242 32.10 12.44 -8.32
C PHE A 242 33.51 12.98 -8.47
N THR A 243 34.29 12.36 -9.36
CA THR A 243 35.58 12.91 -9.78
C THR A 243 35.35 13.82 -10.97
N THR A 244 35.79 15.06 -10.88
CA THR A 244 35.68 16.06 -11.94
C THR A 244 37.02 16.25 -12.63
N GLN A 245 37.02 16.54 -13.93
CA GLN A 245 38.25 16.89 -14.63
C GLN A 245 38.71 18.28 -14.22
N SER A 246 39.79 18.39 -13.45
CA SER A 246 40.47 19.68 -13.24
C SER A 246 41.44 19.92 -14.40
N ASN A 247 41.05 20.75 -15.36
CA ASN A 247 42.07 21.46 -16.15
C ASN A 247 42.70 22.49 -15.22
N GLY A 248 43.97 22.25 -14.85
CA GLY A 248 44.75 23.25 -14.15
C GLY A 248 44.93 24.50 -15.01
N GLU A 249 44.68 25.65 -14.39
CA GLU A 249 45.26 26.96 -14.75
C GLU A 249 44.78 27.62 -16.06
N SER A 250 43.84 28.57 -15.94
CA SER A 250 43.95 29.98 -16.39
C SER A 250 42.60 30.62 -16.72
N THR A 251 42.31 31.72 -16.02
CA THR A 251 41.64 32.94 -16.51
C THR A 251 40.56 32.79 -17.60
N SER A 252 39.29 32.73 -17.19
CA SER A 252 38.25 33.66 -17.65
C SER A 252 36.91 33.24 -17.07
N ALA A 253 36.27 34.20 -16.40
CA ALA A 253 34.90 34.09 -15.96
C ALA A 253 33.98 33.88 -17.18
N SER A 254 33.56 32.64 -17.38
CA SER A 254 32.43 32.30 -18.25
C SER A 254 31.44 31.51 -17.41
N SER A 255 30.38 32.20 -17.02
CA SER A 255 29.23 31.66 -16.32
C SER A 255 28.60 30.48 -17.09
N LYS A 256 28.35 29.36 -16.39
CA LYS A 256 27.40 28.25 -16.70
C LYS A 256 27.94 26.87 -17.14
N ASP A 257 29.23 26.56 -17.06
CA ASP A 257 29.66 25.16 -17.28
C ASP A 257 29.79 24.37 -15.97
N SER A 258 28.82 23.48 -15.73
CA SER A 258 28.87 22.47 -14.68
C SER A 258 30.09 21.56 -14.91
N PRO A 259 30.95 21.30 -13.91
CA PRO A 259 32.15 20.49 -14.10
C PRO A 259 31.79 19.08 -14.59
N GLU A 260 32.40 18.66 -15.71
CA GLU A 260 32.17 17.33 -16.26
C GLU A 260 32.70 16.25 -15.31
N CYS A 261 31.83 15.32 -14.92
CA CYS A 261 32.24 14.19 -14.10
C CYS A 261 32.86 13.10 -14.98
N ILE A 262 34.00 12.58 -14.54
CA ILE A 262 34.78 11.56 -15.23
C ILE A 262 34.93 10.31 -14.36
N CYS A 263 35.12 9.16 -15.01
CA CYS A 263 35.48 7.93 -14.31
C CYS A 263 36.94 8.01 -13.81
N PRO A 264 37.23 7.78 -12.52
CA PRO A 264 38.59 7.75 -11.98
C PRO A 264 39.54 6.80 -12.71
N SER A 265 39.05 5.64 -13.17
CA SER A 265 39.89 4.59 -13.75
C SER A 265 40.15 4.80 -15.24
N CYS A 266 39.11 5.04 -16.06
CA CYS A 266 39.26 5.18 -17.52
C CYS A 266 39.25 6.62 -18.03
N LYS A 267 39.07 7.62 -17.15
CA LYS A 267 38.96 9.05 -17.48
C LYS A 267 37.88 9.39 -18.51
N LYS A 268 36.96 8.47 -18.81
CA LYS A 268 35.81 8.71 -19.69
C LYS A 268 34.77 9.59 -18.98
N THR A 269 34.21 10.55 -19.68
CA THR A 269 33.09 11.38 -19.20
C THR A 269 31.85 10.52 -18.94
N LEU A 270 31.22 10.72 -17.80
CA LEU A 270 30.12 9.89 -17.29
C LEU A 270 28.75 10.26 -17.90
N ASN A 271 28.62 10.43 -19.22
CA ASN A 271 27.40 10.99 -19.81
C ASN A 271 26.24 9.96 -19.98
N LEU A 272 26.43 8.91 -20.77
CA LEU A 272 25.35 8.05 -21.28
C LEU A 272 25.36 6.61 -20.76
N GLY A 273 26.37 6.24 -19.96
CA GLY A 273 26.56 4.86 -19.52
C GLY A 273 25.88 4.54 -18.20
N ILE A 274 25.75 3.23 -17.93
CA ILE A 274 25.42 2.72 -16.61
C ILE A 274 26.62 2.94 -15.68
N MET A 275 26.36 3.45 -14.48
CA MET A 275 27.36 3.80 -13.49
C MET A 275 27.09 3.05 -12.19
N PHE A 276 28.16 2.77 -11.45
CA PHE A 276 28.10 2.09 -10.17
C PHE A 276 28.75 2.93 -9.08
N LEU A 277 28.08 2.99 -7.93
CA LEU A 277 28.55 3.60 -6.70
C LEU A 277 29.02 2.51 -5.74
N MET A 278 30.20 2.71 -5.17
CA MET A 278 30.73 1.84 -4.11
C MET A 278 30.28 2.36 -2.75
N ARG A 279 29.52 1.57 -1.99
CA ARG A 279 28.99 1.93 -0.67
C ARG A 279 30.06 2.35 0.36
N PRO A 280 31.15 1.59 0.58
CA PRO A 280 32.08 1.91 1.67
C PRO A 280 32.93 3.16 1.39
N CYS A 281 33.25 3.42 0.12
CA CYS A 281 34.20 4.47 -0.24
C CYS A 281 33.61 5.63 -1.06
N SER A 282 32.32 5.59 -1.39
CA SER A 282 31.58 6.65 -2.11
C SER A 282 32.06 7.00 -3.53
N HIS A 283 32.97 6.21 -4.12
CA HIS A 283 33.46 6.45 -5.48
C HIS A 283 32.47 5.95 -6.54
N VAL A 284 32.36 6.70 -7.64
CA VAL A 284 31.54 6.34 -8.81
C VAL A 284 32.43 5.89 -9.95
N LEU A 285 32.09 4.75 -10.55
CA LEU A 285 32.82 4.14 -11.66
C LEU A 285 31.86 3.79 -12.79
N CYS A 286 32.39 3.76 -14.01
CA CYS A 286 31.62 3.26 -15.15
C CYS A 286 31.46 1.75 -15.11
N LYS A 287 30.43 1.25 -15.80
CA LYS A 287 30.16 -0.19 -15.94
C LYS A 287 31.40 -0.98 -16.34
N THR A 288 32.13 -0.53 -17.36
CA THR A 288 33.31 -1.27 -17.84
C THR A 288 34.37 -1.43 -16.76
N CYS A 289 34.72 -0.36 -16.03
CA CYS A 289 35.72 -0.44 -14.96
C CYS A 289 35.22 -1.25 -13.77
N THR A 290 33.92 -1.21 -13.49
CA THR A 290 33.32 -1.98 -12.40
C THR A 290 33.36 -3.47 -12.71
N ASP A 291 32.96 -3.85 -13.93
CA ASP A 291 32.91 -5.25 -14.36
C ASP A 291 34.32 -5.86 -14.53
N THR A 292 35.30 -5.09 -15.02
CA THR A 292 36.64 -5.61 -15.29
C THR A 292 37.61 -5.51 -14.10
N LEU A 293 37.50 -4.49 -13.25
CA LEU A 293 38.51 -4.23 -12.21
C LEU A 293 37.97 -4.43 -10.79
N VAL A 294 36.72 -4.05 -10.53
CA VAL A 294 36.15 -4.06 -9.17
C VAL A 294 35.53 -5.41 -8.85
N ASN A 295 34.68 -5.95 -9.73
CA ASN A 295 33.97 -7.20 -9.48
C ASN A 295 34.90 -8.42 -9.33
N PRO A 296 35.98 -8.58 -10.13
CA PRO A 296 36.89 -9.73 -9.98
C PRO A 296 37.73 -9.65 -8.71
N ASN A 297 38.20 -8.45 -8.36
CA ASN A 297 39.09 -8.24 -7.22
C ASN A 297 38.36 -7.92 -5.91
N LYS A 298 37.04 -7.69 -5.96
CA LYS A 298 36.20 -7.29 -4.82
C LYS A 298 36.77 -6.12 -4.01
N GLN A 299 37.37 -5.15 -4.70
CA GLN A 299 38.02 -3.99 -4.09
C GLN A 299 37.85 -2.75 -4.97
N CYS A 300 37.81 -1.58 -4.35
CA CYS A 300 37.71 -0.32 -5.07
C CYS A 300 39.05 0.09 -5.70
N VAL A 301 39.06 0.35 -7.01
CA VAL A 301 40.26 0.80 -7.76
C VAL A 301 40.83 2.17 -7.39
N VAL A 302 40.14 2.98 -6.58
CA VAL A 302 40.57 4.34 -6.23
C VAL A 302 41.23 4.40 -4.85
N CYS A 303 40.82 3.53 -3.94
CA CYS A 303 41.16 3.63 -2.52
C CYS A 303 41.36 2.27 -1.84
N ASP A 304 41.38 1.19 -2.64
CA ASP A 304 41.61 -0.19 -2.23
C ASP A 304 40.69 -0.69 -1.10
N SER A 305 39.57 -0.01 -0.85
CA SER A 305 38.58 -0.43 0.13
C SER A 305 37.92 -1.74 -0.32
N ALA A 306 37.89 -2.71 0.59
CA ALA A 306 37.28 -4.02 0.34
C ALA A 306 35.76 -3.90 0.15
N LEU A 307 35.24 -4.67 -0.81
CA LEU A 307 33.81 -4.78 -1.15
C LEU A 307 33.39 -6.24 -0.94
N PRO A 308 33.11 -6.65 0.31
CA PRO A 308 32.82 -8.05 0.62
C PRO A 308 31.51 -8.53 -0.03
N ASP A 309 30.51 -7.64 -0.10
CA ASP A 309 29.17 -7.97 -0.57
C ASP A 309 28.88 -7.37 -1.95
N SER A 310 28.15 -8.12 -2.79
CA SER A 310 27.65 -7.61 -4.08
C SER A 310 26.68 -6.43 -3.92
N LYS A 311 26.07 -6.29 -2.73
CA LYS A 311 25.18 -5.17 -2.38
C LYS A 311 25.92 -3.85 -2.16
N ASP A 312 27.24 -3.89 -2.00
CA ASP A 312 28.05 -2.68 -1.84
C ASP A 312 28.34 -2.00 -3.18
N VAL A 313 28.06 -2.68 -4.29
CA VAL A 313 28.09 -2.14 -5.65
C VAL A 313 26.67 -1.76 -6.05
N ILE A 314 26.36 -0.47 -6.01
CA ILE A 314 25.01 0.05 -6.27
C ILE A 314 24.96 0.64 -7.67
N GLN A 315 24.07 0.14 -8.51
CA GLN A 315 23.84 0.75 -9.82
C GLN A 315 23.11 2.08 -9.65
N LEU A 316 23.69 3.18 -10.15
CA LEU A 316 23.03 4.48 -10.13
C LEU A 316 21.92 4.53 -11.18
N SER A 317 20.74 4.98 -10.76
CA SER A 317 19.57 5.12 -11.62
C SER A 317 19.67 6.40 -12.45
N ARG A 318 19.62 6.28 -13.78
CA ARG A 318 19.58 7.41 -14.73
C ARG A 318 18.19 7.62 -15.35
N GLU A 319 17.24 6.77 -14.98
CA GLU A 319 15.99 6.60 -15.72
C GLU A 319 14.94 7.63 -15.29
N GLY A 320 14.37 8.37 -16.26
CA GLY A 320 13.18 9.22 -16.10
C GLY A 320 13.33 10.66 -16.62
N THR A 321 12.29 11.17 -17.27
CA THR A 321 11.92 12.60 -17.10
C THR A 321 11.63 12.75 -15.61
N GLY A 322 11.98 13.86 -14.95
CA GLY A 322 12.03 14.01 -13.49
C GLY A 322 10.76 13.74 -12.66
N PHE A 323 9.73 13.11 -13.23
CA PHE A 323 8.45 12.77 -12.62
C PHE A 323 7.89 11.39 -13.02
N SER A 324 8.50 10.66 -13.95
CA SER A 324 7.96 9.39 -14.47
C SER A 324 8.93 8.23 -14.24
N GLY A 325 8.40 7.10 -13.75
CA GLY A 325 9.14 5.87 -13.52
C GLY A 325 9.91 5.37 -14.74
N GLY A 326 11.01 4.67 -14.49
CA GLY A 326 12.05 4.39 -15.48
C GLY A 326 11.66 3.52 -16.68
N GLY A 327 12.52 3.55 -17.70
CA GLY A 327 12.59 2.51 -18.74
C GLY A 327 12.01 2.84 -20.11
N ARG A 328 11.39 4.01 -20.32
CA ARG A 328 10.85 4.35 -21.65
C ARG A 328 11.22 5.75 -22.08
N ALA A 329 12.23 5.83 -22.93
CA ALA A 329 12.47 6.99 -23.79
C ALA A 329 11.38 7.18 -24.85
N GLU A 330 10.15 6.70 -24.61
CA GLU A 330 9.02 6.77 -25.53
C GLU A 330 7.82 7.30 -24.75
N THR A 331 7.37 8.50 -25.10
CA THR A 331 6.06 9.00 -24.64
C THR A 331 4.98 8.45 -25.55
N LYS A 332 3.85 8.04 -24.97
CA LYS A 332 2.67 7.59 -25.71
C LYS A 332 1.49 8.48 -25.36
N LYS A 333 0.89 9.11 -26.35
CA LYS A 333 -0.39 9.79 -26.21
C LYS A 333 -1.45 8.90 -26.83
N VAL A 334 -2.36 8.39 -25.99
CA VAL A 334 -3.49 7.59 -26.46
C VAL A 334 -4.55 8.57 -26.98
N GLY A 335 -4.78 8.57 -28.29
CA GLY A 335 -5.88 9.28 -28.94
C GLY A 335 -7.13 8.42 -29.09
N VAL A 336 -8.20 9.01 -29.62
CA VAL A 336 -9.46 8.31 -29.89
C VAL A 336 -9.23 7.27 -30.99
N SER A 337 -9.67 6.03 -30.76
CA SER A 337 -9.61 4.94 -31.74
C SER A 337 -10.64 5.13 -32.86
N PHE A 338 -10.34 4.65 -34.07
CA PHE A 338 -11.31 4.66 -35.18
C PHE A 338 -12.38 3.62 -34.88
N GLN A 339 -13.54 4.10 -34.44
CA GLN A 339 -14.77 3.34 -34.54
C GLN A 339 -15.27 3.51 -35.98
N GLY A 340 -14.69 2.72 -36.87
CA GLY A 340 -15.13 2.55 -38.26
C GLY A 340 -15.92 1.27 -38.40
#